data_AF-A0A174EZ40-F1
#
_entry.id   AF-A0A174EZ40-F1
#
_cell.length_a   1.000
_cell.length_b   1.000
_cell.length_c   1.000
_cell.angle_alpha   90.00
_cell.angle_beta   90.00
_cell.angle_gamma   90.00
#
_symmetry.space_group_name_H-M   'P 1'
#
loop_
_entity.id
_entity.type
_entity.pdbx_description
1 polymer ?
#
loop_
_entity_poly.entity_id
_entity_poly.type
_entity_poly.pdbx_seq_one_letter_code
_entity_poly.pdbx_strand_id
1 'polypeptide(L)'
;MNWDQNKELVEQILRTGMYAKLYDEETTYGYLTYLTYRVEDALFTWKKESDVDGFWADLTWEEYIAFLRREKSLVLAAQRVLLNTVIAFPASAFDFTLEEAEVDFPVTRYDSAGMLHMAKLYSFENYTSIVEFLMFRAERAYYLLRKKQRGPHYTWELYIVELLHSQREFVDPLSRAFRNALAQLNFLPAWQVIYPTIQEATEIE
;
A
#
# COMPACT_ATOMS: atom_id res chain seq x y z
N MET A 1 5.10 17.44 -14.20
CA MET A 1 5.18 16.53 -15.38
C MET A 1 4.40 17.20 -16.50
N ASN A 2 4.99 17.33 -17.70
CA ASN A 2 4.26 17.90 -18.84
C ASN A 2 3.25 16.85 -19.36
N TRP A 3 2.04 17.29 -19.71
CA TRP A 3 0.95 16.44 -20.19
C TRP A 3 1.34 15.55 -21.38
N ASP A 4 2.12 16.09 -22.32
CA ASP A 4 2.52 15.38 -23.53
C ASP A 4 3.45 14.19 -23.22
N GLN A 5 4.39 14.35 -22.29
CA GLN A 5 5.27 13.28 -21.84
C GLN A 5 4.51 12.16 -21.13
N ASN A 6 3.45 12.53 -20.40
CA ASN A 6 2.60 11.55 -19.73
C ASN A 6 1.78 10.76 -20.75
N LYS A 7 1.21 11.44 -21.75
CA LYS A 7 0.42 10.81 -22.81
C LYS A 7 1.26 9.80 -23.60
N GLU A 8 2.46 10.18 -24.02
CA GLU A 8 3.37 9.30 -24.76
C GLU A 8 3.73 8.04 -23.94
N LEU A 9 3.98 8.20 -22.63
CA LEU A 9 4.26 7.07 -21.75
C LEU A 9 3.05 6.14 -21.60
N VAL A 10 1.86 6.69 -21.39
CA VAL A 10 0.62 5.89 -21.30
C VAL A 10 0.40 5.12 -22.60
N GLU A 11 0.61 5.74 -23.76
CA GLU A 11 0.50 5.07 -25.06
C GLU A 11 1.53 3.93 -25.21
N GLN A 12 2.78 4.12 -24.76
CA GLN A 12 3.79 3.05 -24.77
C GLN A 12 3.40 1.87 -23.87
N ILE A 13 2.91 2.16 -22.66
CA ILE A 13 2.47 1.12 -21.71
C ILE A 13 1.28 0.35 -22.29
N LEU A 14 0.27 1.06 -22.82
CA LEU A 14 -0.93 0.42 -23.40
C LEU A 14 -0.60 -0.41 -24.64
N ARG A 15 0.32 0.07 -25.49
CA ARG A 15 0.75 -0.66 -26.70
C ARG A 15 1.45 -1.97 -26.37
N THR A 16 2.23 -1.99 -25.30
CA THR A 16 3.08 -3.13 -24.94
C THR A 16 2.37 -4.08 -23.99
N GLY A 17 1.49 -3.57 -23.13
CA GLY A 17 0.89 -4.31 -22.03
C GLY A 17 1.91 -4.80 -21.00
N MET A 18 3.14 -4.28 -21.04
CA MET A 18 4.25 -4.78 -20.22
C MET A 18 4.36 -3.98 -18.92
N TYR A 19 4.42 -4.69 -17.80
CA TYR A 19 4.85 -4.20 -16.49
C TYR A 19 5.61 -5.33 -15.80
N ALA A 20 6.56 -5.01 -14.92
CA ALA A 20 7.32 -6.04 -14.21
C ALA A 20 6.58 -6.47 -12.94
N LYS A 21 6.47 -7.79 -12.77
CA LYS A 21 6.10 -8.40 -11.51
C LYS A 21 7.38 -8.61 -10.69
N LEU A 22 7.68 -7.68 -9.78
CA LEU A 22 8.95 -7.70 -9.03
C LEU A 22 9.00 -8.81 -7.97
N TYR A 23 7.84 -9.27 -7.51
CA TYR A 23 7.72 -10.24 -6.44
C TYR A 23 6.77 -11.36 -6.83
N ASP A 24 7.02 -12.55 -6.31
CA ASP A 24 6.07 -13.66 -6.41
C ASP A 24 4.75 -13.37 -5.66
N GLU A 25 3.78 -14.26 -5.83
CA GLU A 25 2.45 -14.12 -5.25
C GLU A 25 2.47 -14.19 -3.73
N GLU A 26 3.33 -15.02 -3.14
CA GLU A 26 3.47 -15.17 -1.69
C GLU A 26 3.98 -13.87 -1.04
N THR A 27 5.02 -13.30 -1.60
CA THR A 27 5.59 -12.02 -1.16
C THR A 27 4.60 -10.88 -1.35
N THR A 28 3.90 -10.85 -2.48
CA THR A 28 2.85 -9.85 -2.76
C THR A 28 1.70 -9.96 -1.75
N TYR A 29 1.32 -11.19 -1.39
CA TYR A 29 0.33 -11.46 -0.34
C TYR A 29 0.82 -11.03 1.05
N GLY A 30 2.11 -11.20 1.35
CA GLY A 30 2.75 -10.69 2.56
C GLY A 30 2.60 -9.16 2.69
N TYR A 31 2.84 -8.41 1.61
CA TYR A 31 2.64 -6.97 1.61
C TYR A 31 1.18 -6.56 1.77
N LEU A 32 0.25 -7.28 1.14
CA LEU A 32 -1.18 -7.03 1.34
C LEU A 32 -1.58 -7.25 2.80
N THR A 33 -1.05 -8.31 3.41
CA THR A 33 -1.27 -8.64 4.83
C THR A 33 -0.74 -7.51 5.71
N TYR A 34 0.46 -7.01 5.44
CA TYR A 34 1.02 -5.86 6.14
C TYR A 34 0.16 -4.59 6.00
N LEU A 35 -0.30 -4.28 4.79
CA LEU A 35 -1.19 -3.13 4.57
C LEU A 35 -2.53 -3.28 5.29
N THR A 36 -3.06 -4.50 5.36
CA THR A 36 -4.28 -4.84 6.10
C THR A 36 -4.10 -4.56 7.59
N TYR A 37 -3.01 -5.06 8.19
CA TYR A 37 -2.65 -4.72 9.56
C TYR A 37 -2.59 -3.21 9.79
N ARG A 38 -1.90 -2.48 8.92
CA ARG A 38 -1.69 -1.04 9.11
C ARG A 38 -2.96 -0.21 8.97
N VAL A 39 -3.87 -0.56 8.07
CA VAL A 39 -5.14 0.16 7.96
C VAL A 39 -6.01 -0.09 9.19
N GLU A 40 -5.97 -1.30 9.74
CA GLU A 40 -6.70 -1.67 10.96
C GLU A 40 -6.10 -0.99 12.20
N ASP A 41 -4.78 -0.99 12.34
CA ASP A 41 -4.04 -0.37 13.45
C ASP A 41 -4.19 1.14 13.48
N ALA A 42 -4.26 1.78 12.30
CA ALA A 42 -4.50 3.22 12.21
C ALA A 42 -5.85 3.64 12.79
N LEU A 43 -6.92 2.87 12.52
CA LEU A 43 -8.23 3.12 13.12
C LEU A 43 -8.21 2.87 14.62
N PHE A 44 -7.71 1.70 15.02
CA PHE A 44 -7.70 1.29 16.42
C PHE A 44 -6.93 2.28 17.29
N THR A 45 -5.72 2.65 16.88
CA THR A 45 -4.88 3.62 17.61
C THR A 45 -5.56 4.98 17.70
N TRP A 46 -6.08 5.50 16.57
CA TRP A 46 -6.79 6.77 16.57
C TRP A 46 -8.01 6.76 17.49
N LYS A 47 -8.82 5.71 17.46
CA LYS A 47 -10.02 5.62 18.28
C LYS A 47 -9.71 5.39 19.76
N LYS A 48 -8.68 4.60 20.09
CA LYS A 48 -8.14 4.51 21.47
C LYS A 48 -7.73 5.86 22.04
N GLU A 49 -7.09 6.70 21.22
CA GLU A 49 -6.62 8.02 21.65
C GLU A 49 -7.74 9.07 21.72
N SER A 50 -8.75 8.97 20.85
CA SER A 50 -9.81 9.97 20.73
C SER A 50 -11.09 9.65 21.50
N ASP A 51 -11.34 8.39 21.84
CA ASP A 51 -12.52 7.91 22.55
C ASP A 51 -12.14 7.31 23.92
N VAL A 52 -11.53 8.15 24.76
CA VAL A 52 -10.85 7.75 26.01
C VAL A 52 -11.79 7.14 27.05
N ASP A 53 -13.07 7.50 27.03
CA ASP A 53 -14.09 7.04 27.98
C ASP A 53 -15.25 6.29 27.29
N GLY A 54 -15.12 5.96 26.00
CA GLY A 54 -16.18 5.35 25.20
C GLY A 54 -15.95 3.89 24.84
N PHE A 55 -16.70 3.41 23.85
CA PHE A 55 -16.69 2.02 23.40
C PHE A 55 -15.27 1.49 23.11
N TRP A 56 -14.39 2.33 22.58
CA TRP A 56 -13.06 1.92 22.16
C TRP A 56 -12.05 1.85 23.31
N ALA A 57 -12.30 2.54 24.42
CA ALA A 57 -11.35 2.74 25.52
C ALA A 57 -10.81 1.43 26.10
N ASP A 58 -11.67 0.41 26.22
CA ASP A 58 -11.34 -0.86 26.88
C ASP A 58 -11.03 -2.01 25.91
N LEU A 59 -11.35 -1.88 24.61
CA LEU A 59 -11.14 -2.95 23.64
C LEU A 59 -9.67 -3.38 23.53
N THR A 60 -9.40 -4.67 23.70
CA THR A 60 -8.12 -5.26 23.28
C THR A 60 -8.01 -5.27 21.75
N TRP A 61 -6.80 -5.50 21.24
CA TRP A 61 -6.60 -5.63 19.78
C TRP A 61 -7.43 -6.79 19.22
N GLU A 62 -7.48 -7.91 19.92
CA GLU A 62 -8.20 -9.12 19.54
C GLU A 62 -9.72 -8.89 19.53
N GLU A 63 -10.26 -8.20 20.52
CA GLU A 63 -11.67 -7.83 20.58
C GLU A 63 -12.04 -6.88 19.44
N TYR A 64 -11.19 -5.89 19.16
CA TYR A 64 -11.36 -5.00 18.02
C TYR A 64 -11.36 -5.77 16.69
N ILE A 65 -10.42 -6.68 16.47
CA ILE A 65 -10.38 -7.48 15.23
C ILE A 65 -11.60 -8.40 15.12
N ALA A 66 -12.05 -8.99 16.24
CA ALA A 66 -13.26 -9.79 16.26
C ALA A 66 -14.51 -8.97 15.91
N PHE A 67 -14.59 -7.74 16.42
CA PHE A 67 -15.63 -6.76 16.09
C PHE A 67 -15.56 -6.35 14.61
N LEU A 68 -14.39 -5.95 14.11
CA LEU A 68 -14.21 -5.54 12.72
C LEU A 68 -14.63 -6.63 11.73
N ARG A 69 -14.32 -7.90 12.02
CA ARG A 69 -14.73 -9.04 11.17
C ARG A 69 -16.24 -9.24 11.10
N ARG A 70 -17.00 -8.82 12.11
CA ARG A 70 -18.46 -8.96 12.17
C ARG A 70 -19.15 -7.76 11.52
N GLU A 71 -18.57 -6.57 11.67
CA GLU A 71 -19.15 -5.33 11.17
C GLU A 71 -18.86 -5.10 9.68
N LYS A 72 -19.81 -5.50 8.83
CA LYS A 72 -19.68 -5.38 7.37
C LYS A 72 -19.38 -3.94 6.91
N SER A 73 -20.02 -2.94 7.53
CA SER A 73 -19.79 -1.53 7.21
C SER A 73 -18.34 -1.12 7.51
N LEU A 74 -17.77 -1.63 8.60
CA LEU A 74 -16.40 -1.34 9.00
C LEU A 74 -15.38 -2.04 8.11
N VAL A 75 -15.64 -3.29 7.70
CA VAL A 75 -14.83 -3.98 6.68
C VAL A 75 -14.80 -3.16 5.40
N LEU A 76 -15.97 -2.79 4.86
CA LEU A 76 -16.05 -2.01 3.61
C LEU A 76 -15.36 -0.64 3.74
N ALA A 77 -15.45 0.00 4.89
CA ALA A 77 -14.74 1.23 5.16
C ALA A 77 -13.22 1.04 5.17
N ALA A 78 -12.70 0.01 5.83
CA ALA A 78 -11.27 -0.30 5.85
C ALA A 78 -10.74 -0.58 4.44
N GLN A 79 -11.49 -1.34 3.65
CA GLN A 79 -11.17 -1.57 2.24
C GLN A 79 -11.10 -0.25 1.45
N ARG A 80 -12.08 0.64 1.65
CA ARG A 80 -12.14 1.93 0.97
C ARG A 80 -11.01 2.87 1.39
N VAL A 81 -10.68 2.88 2.68
CA VAL A 81 -9.55 3.64 3.24
C VAL A 81 -8.25 3.17 2.62
N LEU A 82 -7.99 1.86 2.58
CA LEU A 82 -6.79 1.31 1.96
C LEU A 82 -6.69 1.73 0.49
N LEU A 83 -7.76 1.51 -0.29
CA LEU A 83 -7.80 1.87 -1.71
C LEU A 83 -7.55 3.36 -1.94
N ASN A 84 -8.28 4.23 -1.23
CA ASN A 84 -8.15 5.67 -1.39
C ASN A 84 -6.75 6.15 -1.02
N THR A 85 -6.15 5.59 0.02
CA THR A 85 -4.80 5.96 0.47
C THR A 85 -3.75 5.58 -0.58
N VAL A 86 -3.85 4.37 -1.15
CA VAL A 86 -2.95 3.90 -2.21
C VAL A 86 -3.10 4.72 -3.50
N ILE A 87 -4.33 5.09 -3.88
CA ILE A 87 -4.59 5.96 -5.03
C ILE A 87 -4.02 7.37 -4.79
N ALA A 88 -4.18 7.91 -3.59
CA ALA A 88 -3.74 9.26 -3.24
C ALA A 88 -2.21 9.37 -3.03
N PHE A 89 -1.50 8.26 -2.85
CA PHE A 89 -0.05 8.28 -2.63
C PHE A 89 0.68 9.07 -3.75
N PRO A 90 1.49 10.09 -3.46
CA PRO A 90 2.07 10.92 -4.51
C PRO A 90 3.26 10.24 -5.20
N ALA A 91 3.36 10.36 -6.52
CA ALA A 91 4.49 9.77 -7.27
C ALA A 91 5.86 10.36 -6.88
N SER A 92 5.88 11.56 -6.30
CA SER A 92 7.10 12.21 -5.80
C SER A 92 7.56 11.68 -4.44
N ALA A 93 6.76 10.88 -3.73
CA ALA A 93 7.15 10.28 -2.45
C ALA A 93 7.92 8.97 -2.60
N PHE A 94 8.04 8.43 -3.82
CA PHE A 94 8.95 7.31 -4.07
C PHE A 94 10.40 7.80 -4.00
N ASP A 95 11.12 7.37 -2.97
CA ASP A 95 12.55 7.65 -2.81
C ASP A 95 13.39 6.47 -3.30
N PHE A 96 14.04 6.66 -4.45
CA PHE A 96 14.92 5.67 -5.09
C PHE A 96 16.38 5.74 -4.59
N THR A 97 16.68 6.59 -3.61
CA THR A 97 18.04 6.79 -3.08
C THR A 97 18.27 6.08 -1.74
N LEU A 98 17.21 5.54 -1.14
CA LEU A 98 17.26 4.84 0.13
C LEU A 98 18.27 3.69 0.13
N GLU A 99 18.88 3.46 1.28
CA GLU A 99 19.64 2.26 1.62
C GLU A 99 18.73 1.18 2.24
N GLU A 100 19.18 -0.08 2.24
CA GLU A 100 18.36 -1.20 2.70
C GLU A 100 17.98 -1.10 4.18
N ALA A 101 18.86 -0.55 5.02
CA ALA A 101 18.63 -0.38 6.45
C ALA A 101 17.53 0.64 6.78
N GLU A 102 17.11 1.47 5.82
CA GLU A 102 16.11 2.52 6.01
C GLU A 102 14.68 2.03 5.72
N VAL A 103 14.53 0.76 5.33
CA VAL A 103 13.23 0.14 5.04
C VAL A 103 12.82 -0.71 6.22
N ASP A 104 11.89 -0.20 7.03
CA ASP A 104 11.32 -0.91 8.18
C ASP A 104 9.82 -1.22 7.98
N PHE A 105 9.40 -2.37 8.52
CA PHE A 105 8.02 -2.86 8.52
C PHE A 105 7.59 -3.13 9.97
N PRO A 106 7.43 -2.09 10.80
CA PRO A 106 7.12 -2.29 12.21
C PRO A 106 5.73 -2.93 12.37
N VAL A 107 5.67 -4.02 13.12
CA VAL A 107 4.43 -4.67 13.56
C VAL A 107 4.52 -4.83 15.08
N THR A 108 3.56 -4.22 15.79
CA THR A 108 3.61 -4.10 17.27
C THR A 108 2.49 -4.85 17.98
N ARG A 109 1.52 -5.39 17.24
CA ARG A 109 0.28 -6.01 17.78
C ARG A 109 0.32 -7.54 17.80
N TYR A 110 1.49 -8.12 18.06
CA TYR A 110 1.60 -9.56 18.27
C TYR A 110 1.00 -9.94 19.62
N ASP A 111 0.24 -11.04 19.66
CA ASP A 111 -0.20 -11.61 20.93
C ASP A 111 0.96 -12.30 21.68
N SER A 112 0.68 -12.82 22.88
CA SER A 112 1.69 -13.50 23.70
C SER A 112 2.29 -14.76 23.05
N ALA A 113 1.64 -15.32 22.03
CA ALA A 113 2.13 -16.45 21.25
C ALA A 113 2.89 -16.01 19.99
N GLY A 114 3.04 -14.70 19.74
CA GLY A 114 3.67 -14.16 18.55
C GLY A 114 2.77 -14.16 17.32
N MET A 115 1.46 -14.32 17.49
CA MET A 115 0.50 -14.36 16.38
C MET A 115 -0.09 -12.97 16.12
N LEU A 116 -0.21 -12.62 14.84
CA LEU A 116 -0.85 -11.39 14.40
C LEU A 116 -2.31 -11.67 14.03
N HIS A 117 -3.24 -11.02 14.74
CA HIS A 117 -4.66 -11.07 14.43
C HIS A 117 -5.03 -9.89 13.53
N MET A 118 -5.71 -10.14 12.42
CA MET A 118 -6.21 -9.12 11.50
C MET A 118 -7.58 -9.52 10.97
N ALA A 119 -8.42 -8.56 10.59
CA ALA A 119 -9.58 -8.92 9.79
C ALA A 119 -9.08 -9.24 8.38
N LYS A 120 -9.46 -10.40 7.87
CA LYS A 120 -9.20 -10.70 6.46
C LYS A 120 -10.14 -9.81 5.65
N LEU A 121 -9.73 -8.56 5.41
CA LEU A 121 -10.55 -7.56 4.72
C LEU A 121 -10.96 -8.05 3.33
N TYR A 122 -10.24 -9.01 2.79
CA TYR A 122 -10.27 -9.39 1.40
C TYR A 122 -10.08 -10.92 1.24
N SER A 123 -10.70 -11.53 0.22
CA SER A 123 -10.39 -12.92 -0.21
C SER A 123 -9.01 -12.99 -0.91
N PHE A 124 -8.60 -14.13 -1.48
CA PHE A 124 -7.27 -14.24 -2.11
C PHE A 124 -7.25 -13.72 -3.56
N GLU A 125 -8.30 -13.99 -4.34
CA GLU A 125 -8.30 -13.85 -5.80
C GLU A 125 -8.46 -12.42 -6.34
N ASN A 126 -9.03 -11.47 -5.58
CA ASN A 126 -9.27 -10.09 -6.07
C ASN A 126 -8.20 -9.04 -5.62
N TYR A 127 -7.09 -9.43 -4.96
CA TYR A 127 -6.48 -8.51 -3.98
C TYR A 127 -4.98 -8.24 -4.05
N THR A 128 -4.19 -9.00 -4.82
CA THR A 128 -2.83 -8.56 -5.14
C THR A 128 -2.83 -7.28 -5.95
N SER A 129 -3.92 -6.98 -6.66
CA SER A 129 -4.04 -5.83 -7.56
C SER A 129 -3.78 -4.48 -6.90
N ILE A 130 -4.03 -4.30 -5.59
CA ILE A 130 -3.73 -3.03 -4.92
C ILE A 130 -2.23 -2.84 -4.66
N VAL A 131 -1.55 -3.93 -4.29
CA VAL A 131 -0.10 -3.95 -4.08
C VAL A 131 0.60 -3.81 -5.43
N GLU A 132 0.14 -4.57 -6.43
CA GLU A 132 0.61 -4.51 -7.81
C GLU A 132 0.37 -3.11 -8.42
N PHE A 133 -0.75 -2.47 -8.11
CA PHE A 133 -1.01 -1.10 -8.55
C PHE A 133 0.00 -0.11 -7.95
N LEU A 134 0.28 -0.19 -6.65
CA LEU A 134 1.31 0.67 -6.04
C LEU A 134 2.70 0.38 -6.62
N MET A 135 3.02 -0.89 -6.83
CA MET A 135 4.28 -1.32 -7.47
C MET A 135 4.41 -0.76 -8.89
N PHE A 136 3.35 -0.83 -9.69
CA PHE A 136 3.31 -0.24 -11.02
C PHE A 136 3.50 1.29 -10.99
N ARG A 137 2.96 1.97 -9.99
CA ARG A 137 3.21 3.41 -9.80
C ARG A 137 4.66 3.72 -9.46
N ALA A 138 5.30 2.87 -8.64
CA ALA A 138 6.72 2.98 -8.34
C ALA A 138 7.57 2.73 -9.60
N GLU A 139 7.24 1.69 -10.37
CA GLU A 139 7.90 1.34 -11.64
C GLU A 139 7.82 2.51 -12.63
N ARG A 140 6.64 3.11 -12.77
CA ARG A 140 6.43 4.27 -13.66
C ARG A 140 7.26 5.48 -13.21
N ALA A 141 7.33 5.75 -11.92
CA ALA A 141 8.14 6.83 -11.38
C ALA A 141 9.65 6.56 -11.60
N TYR A 142 10.08 5.31 -11.43
CA TYR A 142 11.46 4.91 -11.64
C TYR A 142 11.88 4.96 -13.12
N TYR A 143 11.01 4.52 -14.04
CA TYR A 143 11.22 4.70 -15.48
C TYR A 143 11.47 6.17 -15.83
N LEU A 144 10.67 7.10 -15.31
CA LEU A 144 10.84 8.52 -15.58
C LEU A 144 12.18 9.05 -15.07
N LEU A 145 12.68 8.55 -13.93
CA LEU A 145 14.02 8.85 -13.44
C LEU A 145 15.09 8.32 -14.41
N ARG A 146 14.99 7.05 -14.83
CA ARG A 146 15.93 6.42 -15.75
C ARG A 146 15.92 7.05 -17.15
N LYS A 147 14.74 7.43 -17.67
CA LYS A 147 14.59 8.14 -18.96
C LYS A 147 15.33 9.48 -18.94
N LYS A 148 15.27 10.22 -17.82
CA LYS A 148 16.04 11.47 -17.68
C LYS A 148 17.56 11.23 -17.71
N GLN A 149 18.04 10.12 -17.15
CA GLN A 149 19.46 9.77 -17.11
C GLN A 149 19.97 9.24 -18.45
N ARG A 150 19.19 8.40 -19.14
CA ARG A 150 19.58 7.72 -20.39
C ARG A 150 19.20 8.46 -21.66
N GLY A 151 18.34 9.47 -21.56
CA GLY A 151 17.93 10.32 -22.67
C GLY A 151 16.67 9.86 -23.41
N PRO A 152 16.28 10.58 -24.47
CA PRO A 152 14.96 10.47 -25.10
C PRO A 152 14.69 9.12 -25.78
N HIS A 153 15.73 8.40 -26.21
CA HIS A 153 15.60 7.10 -26.88
C HIS A 153 15.36 5.94 -25.92
N TYR A 154 15.38 6.16 -24.60
CA TYR A 154 15.09 5.14 -23.61
C TYR A 154 13.58 4.93 -23.48
N THR A 155 13.06 3.91 -24.18
CA THR A 155 11.63 3.58 -24.22
C THR A 155 11.19 2.75 -23.03
N TRP A 156 9.88 2.64 -22.82
CA TRP A 156 9.31 1.76 -21.80
C TRP A 156 9.74 0.30 -22.01
N GLU A 157 9.73 -0.20 -23.25
CA GLU A 157 10.13 -1.56 -23.57
C GLU A 157 11.59 -1.83 -23.19
N LEU A 158 12.50 -0.92 -23.52
CA LEU A 158 13.91 -1.04 -23.14
C LEU A 158 14.09 -1.05 -21.63
N TYR A 159 13.32 -0.22 -20.93
CA TYR A 159 13.32 -0.19 -19.47
C TYR A 159 12.84 -1.51 -18.85
N ILE A 160 11.73 -2.08 -19.35
CA ILE A 160 11.24 -3.37 -18.82
C ILE A 160 12.24 -4.50 -19.12
N VAL A 161 12.84 -4.53 -20.32
CA VAL A 161 13.88 -5.51 -20.64
C VAL A 161 15.07 -5.37 -19.69
N GLU A 162 15.51 -4.14 -19.43
CA GLU A 162 16.59 -3.89 -18.48
C GLU A 162 16.19 -4.31 -17.06
N LEU A 163 14.97 -3.99 -16.61
CA LEU A 163 14.47 -4.36 -15.29
C LEU A 163 14.43 -5.88 -15.07
N LEU A 164 14.06 -6.65 -16.10
CA LEU A 164 13.95 -8.11 -16.03
C LEU A 164 15.29 -8.86 -16.17
N HIS A 165 16.29 -8.25 -16.82
CA HIS A 165 17.56 -8.92 -17.15
C HIS A 165 18.79 -8.32 -16.45
N SER A 166 18.62 -7.23 -15.69
CA SER A 166 19.74 -6.57 -15.00
C SER A 166 20.10 -7.20 -13.66
N GLN A 167 21.29 -6.85 -13.18
CA GLN A 167 21.75 -7.17 -11.84
C GLN A 167 20.99 -6.37 -10.77
N ARG A 168 21.10 -6.84 -9.53
CA ARG A 168 20.45 -6.26 -8.34
C ARG A 168 20.59 -4.74 -8.24
N GLU A 169 21.71 -4.16 -8.63
CA GLU A 169 21.93 -2.70 -8.60
C GLU A 169 20.87 -1.87 -9.36
N PHE A 170 20.25 -2.43 -10.40
CA PHE A 170 19.19 -1.74 -11.14
C PHE A 170 17.81 -1.94 -10.50
N VAL A 171 17.55 -3.12 -9.94
CA VAL A 171 16.24 -3.51 -9.40
C VAL A 171 16.06 -3.04 -7.95
N ASP A 172 17.13 -3.08 -7.16
CA ASP A 172 17.09 -2.81 -5.73
C ASP A 172 16.59 -1.40 -5.38
N PRO A 173 16.95 -0.30 -6.09
CA PRO A 173 16.38 1.01 -5.82
C PRO A 173 14.85 1.05 -5.96
N LEU A 174 14.30 0.39 -6.97
CA LEU A 174 12.85 0.28 -7.17
C LEU A 174 12.21 -0.54 -6.05
N SER A 175 12.83 -1.67 -5.72
CA SER A 175 12.41 -2.59 -4.66
C SER A 175 12.32 -1.87 -3.30
N ARG A 176 13.36 -1.12 -2.92
CA ARG A 176 13.40 -0.32 -1.68
C ARG A 176 12.41 0.83 -1.68
N ALA A 177 12.33 1.60 -2.77
CA ALA A 177 11.38 2.71 -2.87
C ALA A 177 9.93 2.23 -2.72
N PHE A 178 9.59 1.09 -3.34
CA PHE A 178 8.29 0.47 -3.20
C PHE A 178 8.02 0.00 -1.76
N ARG A 179 8.95 -0.73 -1.15
CA ARG A 179 8.81 -1.18 0.24
C ARG A 179 8.66 -0.02 1.22
N ASN A 180 9.46 1.03 1.05
CA ASN A 180 9.36 2.24 1.84
C ASN A 180 8.00 2.94 1.64
N ALA A 181 7.49 3.01 0.40
CA ALA A 181 6.16 3.54 0.14
C ALA A 181 5.06 2.79 0.90
N LEU A 182 5.14 1.45 1.00
CA LEU A 182 4.21 0.66 1.81
C LEU A 182 4.22 1.09 3.28
N ALA A 183 5.39 1.42 3.84
CA ALA A 183 5.55 1.90 5.21
C ALA A 183 5.07 3.36 5.38
N GLN A 184 5.22 4.20 4.36
CA GLN A 184 4.84 5.62 4.41
C GLN A 184 3.33 5.89 4.24
N LEU A 185 2.55 4.94 3.71
CA LEU A 185 1.10 5.14 3.53
C LEU A 185 0.44 5.59 4.85
N ASN A 186 -0.22 6.74 4.86
CA ASN A 186 -0.91 7.24 6.04
C ASN A 186 -2.42 7.07 5.89
N PHE A 187 -3.00 6.14 6.66
CA PHE A 187 -4.42 5.80 6.59
C PHE A 187 -5.32 6.74 7.40
N LEU A 188 -4.76 7.48 8.36
CA LEU A 188 -5.55 8.29 9.30
C LEU A 188 -6.43 9.35 8.62
N PRO A 189 -5.94 10.15 7.65
CA PRO A 189 -6.78 11.16 7.01
C PRO A 189 -7.99 10.55 6.30
N ALA A 190 -7.82 9.38 5.67
CA ALA A 190 -8.92 8.69 5.00
C ALA A 190 -9.91 8.10 6.02
N TRP A 191 -9.42 7.57 7.15
CA TRP A 191 -10.28 7.15 8.26
C TRP A 191 -11.11 8.29 8.83
N GLN A 192 -10.51 9.45 9.07
CA GLN A 192 -11.20 10.64 9.60
C GLN A 192 -12.33 11.14 8.70
N VAL A 193 -12.24 10.88 7.38
CA VAL A 193 -13.31 11.20 6.43
C VAL A 193 -14.41 10.13 6.42
N ILE A 194 -14.04 8.85 6.45
CA ILE A 194 -14.98 7.74 6.24
C ILE A 194 -15.70 7.35 7.54
N TYR A 195 -14.97 7.25 8.66
CA TYR A 195 -15.49 6.71 9.91
C TYR A 195 -16.74 7.45 10.43
N PRO A 196 -16.81 8.80 10.44
CA PRO A 196 -18.01 9.51 10.90
C PRO A 196 -19.28 9.16 10.11
N THR A 197 -19.15 8.70 8.85
CA THR A 197 -20.30 8.32 8.02
C THR A 197 -20.87 6.94 8.34
N ILE A 198 -20.11 6.12 9.08
CA ILE A 198 -20.50 4.76 9.46
C ILE A 198 -20.65 4.60 10.98
N GLN A 199 -20.19 5.57 11.78
CA GLN A 199 -20.10 5.46 13.24
C GLN A 199 -21.41 5.00 13.89
N GLU A 200 -22.53 5.65 13.58
CA GLU A 200 -23.84 5.27 14.13
C GLU A 200 -24.24 3.83 13.79
N ALA A 201 -23.86 3.33 12.61
CA ALA A 201 -24.13 1.96 12.20
C ALA A 201 -23.14 0.94 12.79
N THR A 202 -22.05 1.40 13.42
CA THR A 202 -20.96 0.55 13.90
C THR A 202 -20.91 0.49 15.43
N GLU A 203 -21.29 1.57 16.12
CA GLU A 203 -21.24 1.67 17.59
C GLU A 203 -22.62 1.46 18.27
N ILE A 204 -23.68 1.13 17.51
CA ILE A 204 -25.02 0.85 18.05
C ILE A 204 -25.27 -0.67 18.05
N GLU A 205 -25.33 -1.23 19.28
CA GLU A 205 -25.75 -2.57 19.74
C GLU A 205 -25.77 -3.75 18.75
#